data_AF-A0A927ZRL3-F1
#
_entry.id   AF-A0A927ZRL3-F1
#
_cell.length_a   1.000
_cell.length_b   1.000
_cell.length_c   1.000
_cell.angle_alpha   90.00
_cell.angle_beta   90.00
_cell.angle_gamma   90.00
#
_symmetry.space_group_name_H-M   'P 1'
#
loop_
_entity.id
_entity.type
_entity.pdbx_description
1 polymer ?
#
loop_
_entity_poly.entity_id
_entity_poly.type
_entity_poly.pdbx_seq_one_letter_code
_entity_poly.pdbx_strand_id
1 'polypeptide(L)' 'MNIVLARIDDRLIHGQVATVWSKVTGCTRIIVCDDDVAKDTIRATLLKQVAPAGIKSHVV' A
#
# COMPACT_ATOMS: atom_id res chain seq x y z
N MET A 1 -3.42 0.35 16.70
CA MET A 1 -2.71 0.39 15.41
C MET A 1 -1.38 1.07 15.66
N ASN A 2 -0.25 0.46 15.29
CA ASN A 2 1.07 1.09 15.39
C ASN A 2 1.52 1.53 13.99
N ILE A 3 1.85 2.81 13.81
CA ILE A 3 2.30 3.36 12.52
C ILE A 3 3.83 3.30 12.52
N VAL A 4 4.38 2.35 11.75
CA VAL A 4 5.83 2.14 11.65
C VAL A 4 6.50 2.96 10.54
N LEU A 5 5.70 3.48 9.59
CA LEU A 5 6.15 4.33 8.49
C LEU A 5 4.97 5.13 7.94
N ALA A 6 5.22 6.40 7.63
CA ALA A 6 4.39 7.19 6.72
C ALA A 6 5.25 7.56 5.51
N ARG A 7 4.73 7.36 4.30
CA ARG A 7 5.46 7.58 3.06
C ARG A 7 4.57 8.24 2.02
N ILE A 8 5.12 9.25 1.35
CA ILE A 8 4.50 9.92 0.22
C ILE A 8 5.12 9.38 -1.07
N ASP A 9 4.30 8.81 -1.94
CA ASP A 9 4.67 8.33 -3.28
C ASP A 9 3.40 8.31 -4.15
N ASP A 10 3.41 9.03 -5.27
CA ASP A 10 2.27 9.16 -6.21
C ASP A 10 1.94 7.85 -6.95
N ARG A 11 2.92 6.94 -7.05
CA ARG A 11 2.76 5.61 -7.66
C ARG A 11 2.31 4.55 -6.65
N LEU A 12 2.20 4.91 -5.37
CA LEU A 12 1.64 4.07 -4.31
C LEU A 12 2.37 2.72 -4.17
N ILE A 13 1.68 1.61 -4.46
CA ILE A 13 2.26 0.26 -4.38
C ILE A 13 2.77 -0.11 -5.76
N HIS A 14 4.10 0.00 -5.97
CA HIS A 14 4.74 -0.31 -7.25
C HIS A 14 6.09 -0.99 -7.09
N GLY A 15 6.41 -1.84 -8.07
CA GLY A 15 7.71 -2.51 -8.20
C GLY A 15 8.15 -3.25 -6.94
N GLN A 16 9.47 -3.33 -6.75
CA GLN A 16 10.06 -3.93 -5.55
C GLN A 16 10.11 -2.97 -4.36
N VAL A 17 9.79 -1.69 -4.60
CA VAL A 17 9.94 -0.62 -3.63
C VAL A 17 9.00 -0.84 -2.43
N ALA A 18 7.73 -1.19 -2.65
CA ALA A 18 6.81 -1.55 -1.57
C ALA A 18 7.27 -2.80 -0.79
N THR A 19 7.85 -3.78 -1.48
CA THR A 19 8.37 -5.02 -0.88
C THR A 19 9.60 -4.79 0.00
N VAL A 20 10.50 -3.88 -0.40
CA VAL A 20 11.66 -3.53 0.43
C VAL A 20 11.19 -2.85 1.70
N TRP A 21 10.31 -1.85 1.58
CA TRP A 21 9.81 -1.14 2.76
C TRP A 21 9.02 -2.04 3.71
N SER A 22 8.19 -2.96 3.21
CA SER A 22 7.45 -3.87 4.08
C SER A 22 8.37 -4.77 4.91
N LYS A 23 9.51 -5.20 4.35
CA LYS A 23 10.55 -5.95 5.07
C LYS A 23 11.29 -5.08 6.08
N VAL A 24 11.73 -3.88 5.68
CA VAL A 24 12.49 -2.96 6.54
C VAL A 24 11.68 -2.54 7.76
N THR A 25 10.40 -2.25 7.59
CA THR A 25 9.53 -1.79 8.69
C THR A 25 8.86 -2.94 9.44
N GLY A 26 8.91 -4.16 8.91
CA GLY A 26 8.16 -5.31 9.43
C GLY A 26 6.63 -5.08 9.42
N CYS A 27 6.11 -4.23 8.54
CA CYS A 27 4.68 -3.95 8.54
C CYS A 27 3.89 -5.17 8.04
N THR A 28 2.73 -5.43 8.63
CA THR A 28 1.81 -6.50 8.19
C THR A 28 0.62 -5.98 7.39
N ARG A 29 0.50 -4.64 7.29
CA ARG A 29 -0.58 -3.94 6.59
C ARG A 29 -0.07 -2.65 5.95
N ILE A 30 -0.50 -2.39 4.72
CA ILE A 30 -0.36 -1.12 4.01
C ILE A 30 -1.75 -0.50 3.87
N ILE A 31 -1.84 0.80 4.15
CA ILE A 31 -3.05 1.60 3.96
C ILE A 31 -2.68 2.74 3.01
N VAL A 32 -3.33 2.79 1.85
CA VAL A 32 -3.28 3.90 0.92
C VAL A 32 -4.37 4.87 1.34
N CYS A 33 -4.00 6.11 1.65
CA CYS A 33 -4.93 7.19 1.99
C CYS A 33 -4.97 8.18 0.82
N ASP A 34 -5.93 8.01 -0.09
CA ASP A 34 -6.06 8.82 -1.31
C ASP A 34 -7.51 8.78 -1.80
N ASP A 35 -8.21 9.92 -1.69
CA ASP A 35 -9.63 10.05 -1.98
C ASP A 35 -9.99 9.75 -3.44
N ASP A 36 -9.10 10.08 -4.38
CA ASP A 36 -9.36 9.87 -5.81
C ASP A 36 -9.18 8.39 -6.16
N VAL A 37 -8.15 7.77 -5.61
CA VAL A 37 -7.92 6.32 -5.75
C VAL A 37 -8.97 5.50 -5.01
N ALA A 38 -9.48 5.98 -3.87
CA ALA A 38 -10.58 5.34 -3.15
C ALA A 38 -11.88 5.33 -3.95
N LYS A 39 -12.11 6.34 -4.80
CA LYS A 39 -13.27 6.44 -5.70
C LYS A 39 -13.07 5.66 -7.01
N ASP A 40 -11.83 5.43 -7.42
CA ASP A 40 -11.49 4.61 -8.60
C ASP A 40 -11.43 3.13 -8.24
N THR A 41 -12.52 2.40 -8.52
CA THR A 41 -12.65 0.98 -8.20
C THR A 41 -11.62 0.11 -8.91
N ILE A 42 -11.17 0.49 -10.12
CA ILE A 42 -10.17 -0.25 -10.89
C ILE A 42 -8.80 -0.07 -10.25
N ARG A 43 -8.38 1.17 -9.99
CA ARG A 43 -7.09 1.44 -9.29
C ARG A 43 -7.08 0.84 -7.90
N ALA A 44 -8.15 0.99 -7.12
CA ALA A 44 -8.23 0.44 -5.78
C ALA A 44 -8.10 -1.10 -5.78
N THR A 45 -8.70 -1.76 -6.76
CA THR A 45 -8.60 -3.22 -6.91
C THR A 45 -7.18 -3.63 -7.31
N LEU A 46 -6.57 -2.93 -8.26
CA LEU A 46 -5.20 -3.20 -8.71
C LEU A 46 -4.20 -3.07 -7.54
N LEU A 47 -4.29 -2.00 -6.76
CA LEU A 47 -3.42 -1.77 -5.59
C LEU A 47 -3.55 -2.85 -4.51
N LYS A 48 -4.74 -3.43 -4.35
CA LYS A 48 -4.95 -4.57 -3.45
C LYS A 48 -4.29 -5.85 -3.99
N GLN A 49 -4.25 -6.02 -5.31
CA GLN A 49 -3.67 -7.21 -5.97
C GLN A 49 -2.14 -7.17 -6.04
N VAL A 50 -1.53 -5.99 -6.22
CA VAL A 50 -0.07 -5.84 -6.32
C VAL A 50 0.64 -5.71 -4.97
N ALA A 51 -0.09 -5.88 -3.86
CA ALA A 51 0.47 -5.86 -2.52
C ALA A 51 1.52 -6.96 -2.34
N PRO A 52 2.62 -6.71 -1.60
CA PRO A 52 3.61 -7.74 -1.32
C PRO A 52 2.99 -8.97 -0.65
N ALA A 53 3.52 -10.16 -0.96
CA ALA A 53 3.00 -11.42 -0.43
C ALA A 53 2.96 -11.41 1.11
N GLY A 54 1.83 -11.81 1.68
CA GLY A 54 1.61 -11.84 3.13
C GLY A 54 1.26 -10.49 3.77
N ILE A 55 1.23 -9.39 2.99
CA ILE A 55 0.87 -8.06 3.48
C ILE A 55 -0.57 -7.71 3.07
N LYS A 56 -1.39 -7.28 4.04
CA LYS A 56 -2.76 -6.81 3.75
C LYS A 56 -2.73 -5.40 3.17
N SER A 57 -3.46 -5.16 2.10
CA SER A 57 -3.58 -3.83 1.47
C SER A 57 -5.00 -3.29 1.58
N HIS A 58 -5.12 -2.02 1.96
CA HIS A 58 -6.37 -1.26 2.01
C HIS A 58 -6.19 0.07 1.29
N VAL A 59 -7.27 0.55 0.69
CA VAL A 59 -7.38 1.86 0.05
C VAL A 59 -8.55 2.56 0.72
N VAL A 60 -8.32 3.74 1.27
CA VAL A 60 -9.29 4.58 2.01
C VAL A 60 -9.17 6.03 1.61
#